data_AF-A0A3E2N8T7-F1
#
_entry.id   AF-A0A3E2N8T7-F1
#
_cell.length_a   1.000
_cell.length_b   1.000
_cell.length_c   1.000
_cell.angle_alpha   90.00
_cell.angle_beta   90.00
_cell.angle_gamma   90.00
#
_symmetry.space_group_name_H-M   'P 1'
#
loop_
_entity.id
_entity.type
_entity.pdbx_description
1 polymer ?
#
loop_
_entity_poly.entity_id
_entity_poly.type
_entity_poly.pdbx_seq_one_letter_code
_entity_poly.pdbx_strand_id
1 'polypeptide(L)'
;MKPRIFVSSTFYDLKYIREDLSNFIKAHDFEPIMFEDGDIGYTPGRPLDDSCYETMKSADMVLLIIGGNYGSPATGESKDEFKEYMSVTRNEFKKAVNNGIPLYAFIDNKVYLKFMRPIMKKLRLIKKV
;
A
#
# COMPACT_ATOMS: atom_id res chain seq x y z
N MET A 1 5.41 -18.14 16.47
CA MET A 1 4.47 -17.14 15.91
C MET A 1 4.86 -16.94 14.46
N LYS A 2 3.92 -17.00 13.51
CA LYS A 2 4.25 -16.81 12.09
C LYS A 2 4.38 -15.31 11.81
N PRO A 3 5.44 -14.85 11.12
CA PRO A 3 5.54 -13.46 10.69
C PRO A 3 4.33 -13.02 9.87
N ARG A 4 3.79 -11.85 10.19
CA ARG A 4 2.57 -11.30 9.58
C ARG A 4 2.93 -10.21 8.59
N ILE A 5 2.51 -10.38 7.34
CA ILE A 5 2.91 -9.52 6.22
C ILE A 5 1.68 -8.82 5.66
N PHE A 6 1.60 -7.51 5.83
CA PHE A 6 0.52 -6.70 5.26
C PHE A 6 0.77 -6.42 3.79
N VAL A 7 -0.22 -6.70 2.93
CA VAL A 7 -0.12 -6.44 1.48
C VAL A 7 -0.95 -5.21 1.11
N SER A 8 -0.27 -4.08 0.91
CA SER A 8 -0.87 -2.81 0.50
C SER A 8 -0.75 -2.62 -1.02
N SER A 9 -1.86 -2.33 -1.69
CA SER A 9 -1.88 -1.95 -3.11
C SER A 9 -3.25 -1.40 -3.50
N THR A 10 -3.40 -0.95 -4.74
CA THR A 10 -4.73 -0.86 -5.35
C THR A 10 -5.29 -2.26 -5.58
N PHE A 11 -6.61 -2.41 -5.52
CA PHE A 11 -7.25 -3.73 -5.53
C PHE A 11 -7.51 -4.27 -6.94
N TYR A 12 -8.39 -3.61 -7.69
CA TYR A 12 -8.97 -4.19 -8.91
C TYR A 12 -7.94 -4.48 -10.02
N ASP A 13 -6.98 -3.58 -10.23
CA ASP A 13 -5.97 -3.70 -11.28
C ASP A 13 -4.84 -4.66 -10.93
N LEU A 14 -4.60 -4.91 -9.64
CA LEU A 14 -3.51 -5.76 -9.14
C LEU A 14 -4.00 -7.06 -8.51
N LYS A 15 -5.30 -7.39 -8.63
CA LYS A 15 -5.94 -8.53 -7.96
C LYS A 15 -5.16 -9.84 -8.15
N TYR A 16 -4.75 -10.17 -9.37
CA TYR A 16 -3.99 -11.40 -9.65
C TYR A 16 -2.61 -11.41 -8.98
N ILE A 17 -1.90 -10.27 -9.00
CA ILE A 17 -0.59 -10.15 -8.33
C ILE A 17 -0.74 -10.29 -6.82
N ARG A 18 -1.82 -9.74 -6.25
CA ARG A 18 -2.13 -9.85 -4.81
C ARG A 18 -2.42 -11.30 -4.41
N GLU A 19 -3.17 -12.04 -5.23
CA GLU A 19 -3.47 -13.45 -5.01
C GLU A 19 -2.20 -14.31 -5.07
N ASP A 20 -1.37 -14.12 -6.09
CA ASP A 20 -0.08 -14.80 -6.23
C ASP A 20 0.84 -14.49 -5.04
N LEU A 21 0.87 -13.24 -4.59
CA LEU A 21 1.68 -12.85 -3.43
C LEU A 21 1.17 -13.47 -2.14
N SER A 22 -0.16 -13.51 -1.92
CA SER A 22 -0.77 -14.19 -0.77
C SER A 22 -0.38 -15.67 -0.73
N ASN A 23 -0.47 -16.36 -1.88
CA ASN A 23 -0.06 -17.75 -2.00
C ASN A 23 1.44 -17.94 -1.75
N PHE A 24 2.28 -17.05 -2.26
CA PHE A 24 3.73 -17.06 -2.02
C PHE A 24 4.06 -16.89 -0.53
N ILE A 25 3.45 -15.92 0.14
CA ILE A 25 3.62 -15.68 1.59
C ILE A 25 3.22 -16.93 2.38
N LYS A 26 2.04 -17.51 2.09
CA LYS A 26 1.54 -18.73 2.72
C LYS A 26 2.49 -19.93 2.51
N ALA A 27 3.05 -20.07 1.30
CA ALA A 27 4.00 -21.14 0.96
C ALA A 27 5.32 -21.07 1.74
N HIS A 28 5.69 -19.88 2.23
CA HIS A 28 6.88 -19.65 3.06
C HIS A 28 6.59 -19.67 4.58
N ASP A 29 5.43 -20.19 4.98
CA ASP A 29 5.00 -20.29 6.39
C ASP A 29 4.82 -18.92 7.09
N PHE A 30 4.51 -17.89 6.32
CA PHE A 30 4.12 -16.57 6.79
C PHE A 30 2.60 -16.37 6.70
N GLU A 31 2.09 -15.38 7.42
CA GLU A 31 0.68 -15.03 7.46
C GLU A 31 0.44 -13.73 6.68
N PRO A 32 -0.19 -13.76 5.49
CA PRO A 32 -0.52 -12.53 4.79
C PRO A 32 -1.73 -11.87 5.46
N ILE A 33 -1.68 -10.56 5.65
CA ILE A 33 -2.83 -9.73 6.02
C ILE A 33 -3.34 -9.08 4.74
N MET A 34 -4.51 -9.55 4.30
CA MET A 34 -5.18 -9.11 3.07
C MET A 34 -6.48 -8.38 3.40
N PHE A 35 -6.85 -7.39 2.58
CA PHE A 35 -8.15 -6.72 2.72
C PHE A 35 -9.31 -7.63 2.33
N GLU A 36 -9.08 -8.54 1.39
CA GLU A 36 -10.09 -9.37 0.74
C GLU A 36 -10.47 -10.62 1.54
N ASP A 37 -9.52 -11.19 2.29
CA ASP A 37 -9.66 -12.51 2.90
C ASP A 37 -10.40 -12.47 4.26
N GLY A 38 -11.01 -11.33 4.61
CA GLY A 38 -11.76 -11.18 5.88
C GLY A 38 -10.88 -11.10 7.13
N ASP A 39 -9.55 -11.07 6.98
CA ASP A 39 -8.57 -10.87 8.06
C ASP A 39 -8.66 -9.48 8.71
N ILE A 40 -9.40 -8.57 8.09
CA ILE A 40 -9.67 -7.24 8.61
C ILE A 40 -11.05 -7.28 9.29
N GLY A 41 -11.04 -7.23 10.62
CA GLY A 41 -12.25 -7.28 11.43
C GLY A 41 -13.23 -6.17 11.05
N TYR A 42 -14.36 -6.54 10.45
CA TYR A 42 -15.45 -5.59 10.19
C TYR A 42 -16.07 -5.17 11.53
N THR A 43 -15.94 -3.89 11.88
CA THR A 43 -16.63 -3.32 13.04
C THR A 43 -17.85 -2.53 12.54
N PRO A 44 -19.09 -2.93 12.87
CA PRO A 44 -20.28 -2.20 12.48
C PRO A 44 -20.17 -0.71 12.86
N GLY A 45 -20.42 0.18 11.90
CA GLY A 45 -20.30 1.63 12.09
C GLY A 45 -18.90 2.21 11.95
N ARG A 46 -17.87 1.38 11.68
CA ARG A 46 -16.52 1.86 11.37
C ARG A 46 -16.22 1.78 9.87
N PRO A 47 -15.54 2.78 9.31
CA PRO A 47 -15.01 2.70 7.95
C PRO A 47 -14.06 1.52 7.76
N LEU A 48 -14.06 0.94 6.55
CA LEU A 48 -13.26 -0.23 6.22
C LEU A 48 -11.76 0.07 6.24
N ASP A 49 -11.37 1.21 5.70
CA ASP A 49 -9.98 1.66 5.64
C ASP A 49 -9.40 1.95 7.04
N ASP A 50 -10.21 2.50 7.95
CA ASP A 50 -9.82 2.63 9.36
C ASP A 50 -9.47 1.27 10.00
N SER A 51 -10.23 0.24 9.65
CA SER A 51 -9.99 -1.12 10.15
C SER A 51 -8.68 -1.67 9.57
N CYS A 52 -8.37 -1.39 8.30
CA CYS A 52 -7.07 -1.71 7.71
C CYS A 52 -5.91 -1.04 8.46
N TYR A 53 -6.04 0.24 8.81
CA TYR A 53 -4.99 0.98 9.50
C TYR A 53 -4.71 0.45 10.90
N GLU A 54 -5.73 -0.06 11.59
CA GLU A 54 -5.56 -0.66 12.91
C GLU A 54 -4.97 -2.07 12.83
N THR A 55 -5.47 -2.92 11.91
CA THR A 55 -4.88 -4.25 11.68
C THR A 55 -3.42 -4.16 11.26
N MET A 56 -3.05 -3.15 10.45
CA MET A 56 -1.66 -2.92 10.01
C MET A 56 -0.67 -2.83 11.17
N LYS A 57 -1.05 -2.30 12.34
CA LYS A 57 -0.15 -2.18 13.51
C LYS A 57 0.36 -3.53 14.02
N SER A 58 -0.33 -4.60 13.67
CA SER A 58 0.00 -5.96 14.07
C SER A 58 0.82 -6.73 13.01
N ALA A 59 1.22 -6.05 11.94
CA ALA A 59 2.09 -6.59 10.91
C ALA A 59 3.56 -6.43 11.30
N ASP A 60 4.37 -7.45 11.00
CA ASP A 60 5.82 -7.42 11.14
C ASP A 60 6.50 -6.72 9.94
N MET A 61 5.81 -6.70 8.79
CA MET A 61 6.30 -6.11 7.54
C MET A 61 5.13 -5.67 6.66
N VAL A 62 5.35 -4.63 5.85
CA VAL A 62 4.46 -4.21 4.77
C VAL A 62 5.11 -4.42 3.40
N LEU A 63 4.39 -5.09 2.52
CA LEU A 63 4.68 -5.12 1.08
C LEU A 63 3.74 -4.13 0.39
N LEU A 64 4.30 -3.08 -0.20
CA LEU A 64 3.56 -2.08 -0.95
C LEU A 64 3.77 -2.29 -2.45
N ILE A 65 2.71 -2.58 -3.20
CA ILE A 65 2.76 -2.68 -4.67
C ILE A 65 2.18 -1.40 -5.27
N ILE A 66 2.99 -0.70 -6.07
CA ILE A 66 2.62 0.53 -6.77
C ILE A 66 2.37 0.22 -8.26
N GLY A 67 1.09 0.17 -8.61
CA GLY A 67 0.59 -0.02 -9.97
C GLY A 67 0.26 1.29 -10.70
N GLY A 68 -0.50 1.17 -11.80
CA GLY A 68 -0.85 2.30 -12.66
C GLY A 68 -1.90 3.24 -12.07
N ASN A 69 -2.65 2.80 -11.04
CA ASN A 69 -3.71 3.57 -10.41
C ASN A 69 -3.26 4.13 -9.06
N TYR A 70 -3.73 5.34 -8.74
CA TYR A 70 -3.40 6.01 -7.48
C TYR A 70 -4.22 5.49 -6.27
N GLY A 71 -5.41 4.96 -6.54
CA GLY A 71 -6.32 4.39 -5.55
C GLY A 71 -7.54 5.25 -5.22
N SER A 72 -8.49 4.61 -4.54
CA SER A 72 -9.76 5.19 -4.09
C SER A 72 -9.56 6.17 -2.94
N PRO A 73 -10.47 7.16 -2.76
CA PRO A 73 -10.37 8.12 -1.66
C PRO A 73 -10.43 7.40 -0.32
N ALA A 74 -9.64 7.85 0.65
CA ALA A 74 -9.83 7.44 2.03
C ALA A 74 -11.13 8.02 2.61
N THR A 75 -11.61 7.45 3.70
CA THR A 75 -12.84 7.91 4.35
C THR A 75 -12.69 9.34 4.86
N GLY A 76 -13.67 10.18 4.55
CA GLY A 76 -13.67 11.60 4.88
C GLY A 76 -12.94 12.49 3.86
N GLU A 77 -12.34 11.91 2.82
CA GLU A 77 -11.71 12.67 1.73
C GLU A 77 -12.74 13.12 0.69
N SER A 78 -12.89 14.43 0.56
CA SER A 78 -13.54 15.08 -0.59
C SER A 78 -12.48 15.46 -1.62
N LYS A 79 -12.83 15.40 -2.91
CA LYS A 79 -12.01 16.03 -3.97
C LYS A 79 -12.17 17.55 -3.90
N ASP A 80 -11.56 18.16 -2.90
CA ASP A 80 -11.41 19.61 -2.81
C ASP A 80 -10.16 20.04 -3.58
N GLU A 81 -10.28 21.04 -4.46
CA GLU A 81 -9.16 21.52 -5.31
C GLU A 81 -7.99 22.07 -4.49
N PHE A 82 -8.23 22.47 -3.24
CA PHE A 82 -7.23 23.06 -2.35
C PHE A 82 -6.59 22.06 -1.39
N LYS A 83 -7.06 20.81 -1.34
CA LYS A 83 -6.52 19.78 -0.45
C LYS A 83 -5.83 18.68 -1.24
N GLU A 84 -4.72 18.20 -0.68
CA GLU A 84 -4.03 17.06 -1.26
C GLU A 84 -4.89 15.81 -1.12
N TYR A 85 -5.24 15.19 -2.25
CA TYR A 85 -6.06 13.98 -2.28
C TYR A 85 -5.33 12.81 -1.62
N MET A 86 -5.95 12.23 -0.59
CA MET A 86 -5.42 11.05 0.10
C MET A 86 -6.16 9.77 -0.32
N SER A 87 -5.43 8.83 -0.92
CA SER A 87 -5.98 7.49 -1.19
C SER A 87 -5.81 6.57 0.01
N VAL A 88 -6.65 5.52 0.07
CA VAL A 88 -6.54 4.46 1.09
C VAL A 88 -5.11 3.92 1.17
N THR A 89 -4.53 3.51 0.03
CA THR A 89 -3.16 2.98 -0.08
C THR A 89 -2.09 3.99 0.38
N ARG A 90 -2.30 5.28 0.15
CA ARG A 90 -1.38 6.32 0.65
C ARG A 90 -1.45 6.47 2.16
N ASN A 91 -2.64 6.40 2.75
CA ASN A 91 -2.81 6.41 4.19
C ASN A 91 -2.26 5.14 4.84
N GLU A 92 -2.40 3.97 4.20
CA GLU A 92 -1.72 2.72 4.60
C GLU A 92 -0.20 2.92 4.67
N PHE A 93 0.41 3.48 3.61
CA PHE A 93 1.84 3.81 3.61
C PHE A 93 2.22 4.75 4.76
N LYS A 94 1.49 5.85 4.96
CA LYS A 94 1.77 6.79 6.07
C LYS A 94 1.62 6.12 7.42
N LYS A 95 0.62 5.26 7.60
CA LYS A 95 0.38 4.53 8.85
C LYS A 95 1.55 3.59 9.14
N ALA A 96 2.03 2.83 8.15
CA ALA A 96 3.19 1.95 8.30
C ALA A 96 4.44 2.73 8.75
N VAL A 97 4.76 3.82 8.04
CA VAL A 97 5.91 4.69 8.35
C VAL A 97 5.80 5.28 9.76
N ASN A 98 4.64 5.82 10.13
CA ASN A 98 4.43 6.45 11.43
C ASN A 98 4.52 5.45 12.59
N ASN A 99 4.24 4.16 12.36
CA ASN A 99 4.35 3.10 13.36
C ASN A 99 5.70 2.37 13.31
N GLY A 100 6.63 2.80 12.45
CA GLY A 100 7.96 2.19 12.34
C GLY A 100 7.96 0.77 11.78
N ILE A 101 6.92 0.38 11.02
CA ILE A 101 6.81 -0.96 10.44
C ILE A 101 7.70 -1.03 9.19
N PRO A 102 8.60 -2.02 9.07
CA PRO A 102 9.42 -2.21 7.87
C PRO A 102 8.55 -2.30 6.61
N LEU A 103 8.84 -1.45 5.62
CA LEU A 103 8.06 -1.35 4.39
C LEU A 103 8.95 -1.54 3.16
N TYR A 104 8.55 -2.46 2.28
CA TYR A 104 9.21 -2.72 1.00
C TYR A 104 8.26 -2.37 -0.14
N ALA A 105 8.65 -1.40 -0.95
CA ALA A 105 7.86 -0.92 -2.08
C ALA A 105 8.34 -1.55 -3.40
N PHE A 106 7.41 -2.17 -4.13
CA PHE A 106 7.61 -2.72 -5.47
C PHE A 106 6.82 -1.87 -6.46
N ILE A 107 7.49 -1.37 -7.49
CA ILE A 107 6.89 -0.43 -8.44
C ILE A 107 6.83 -1.09 -9.81
N ASP A 108 5.66 -1.08 -10.42
CA ASP A 108 5.50 -1.52 -11.81
C ASP A 108 6.48 -0.75 -12.72
N ASN A 109 7.19 -1.47 -13.58
CA ASN A 109 8.23 -0.88 -14.41
C ASN A 109 7.68 0.23 -15.34
N LYS A 110 6.44 0.12 -15.83
CA LYS A 110 5.80 1.16 -16.66
C LYS A 110 5.61 2.44 -15.84
N VAL A 111 5.20 2.31 -14.58
CA VAL A 111 5.04 3.44 -13.64
C VAL A 111 6.39 4.06 -13.32
N TYR A 112 7.39 3.24 -13.01
CA TYR A 112 8.76 3.68 -12.76
C TYR A 112 9.32 4.48 -13.94
N LEU A 113 9.20 3.95 -15.16
CA LEU A 113 9.71 4.60 -16.37
C LEU A 113 8.99 5.92 -16.69
N LYS A 114 7.68 5.97 -16.46
CA LYS A 114 6.86 7.16 -16.75
C LYS A 114 7.11 8.29 -15.75
N PHE A 115 7.18 7.98 -14.45
CA PHE A 115 7.20 9.02 -13.41
C PHE A 115 8.55 9.16 -12.71
N MET A 116 9.15 8.05 -12.25
CA MET A 116 10.34 8.13 -11.40
C MET A 116 11.62 8.38 -12.20
N ARG A 117 11.79 7.72 -13.35
CA ARG A 117 12.99 7.88 -14.19
C ARG A 117 13.22 9.32 -14.67
N PRO A 118 12.21 10.09 -15.14
CA PRO A 118 12.40 11.49 -15.51
C PRO A 118 12.79 12.37 -14.31
N ILE A 119 12.14 12.18 -13.16
CA ILE A 119 12.42 12.93 -11.92
C ILE A 119 13.85 12.69 -11.46
N MET A 120 14.29 11.44 -11.42
CA MET A 120 15.66 11.08 -11.03
C MET A 120 16.71 11.65 -12.00
N LYS A 121 16.44 11.64 -13.31
CA LYS A 121 17.32 12.29 -14.31
C LYS A 121 17.45 13.79 -14.03
N LYS A 122 16.35 14.48 -13.77
CA LYS A 122 16.33 15.91 -13.47
C LYS A 122 17.09 16.23 -12.17
N LEU A 123 16.88 15.45 -11.11
CA LEU A 123 17.62 15.57 -9.84
C LEU A 123 19.13 15.37 -10.02
N ARG A 124 19.55 14.40 -10.86
CA ARG A 124 20.97 14.19 -11.17
C ARG A 124 21.58 15.34 -11.98
N LEU A 125 20.81 15.98 -12.85
CA LEU A 125 21.28 17.19 -13.55
C LEU A 125 21.47 18.36 -12.59
N ILE A 126 20.50 18.60 -11.69
CA ILE A 126 20.56 19.69 -10.72
C ILE A 126 21.74 19.53 -9.76
N LYS A 127 22.07 18.30 -9.34
CA LYS A 127 23.22 18.03 -8.46
C LYS A 127 24.59 18.03 -9.16
N LYS A 128 24.64 18.21 -10.48
CA LYS A 128 25.89 18.28 -11.27
C LYS A 128 26.29 19.72 -11.64
N VAL A 129 25.53 20.71 -11.20
CA VAL A 129 25.82 22.14 -11.25
C VAL A 129 26.12 22.60 -9.83
#